data_AF-A0AAJ2R454-F1
#
_entry.id   AF-A0AAJ2R454-F1
#
_cell.length_a   1.000
_cell.length_b   1.000
_cell.length_c   1.000
_cell.angle_alpha   90.00
_cell.angle_beta   90.00
_cell.angle_gamma   90.00
#
_symmetry.space_group_name_H-M   'P 1'
#
loop_
_entity.id
_entity.type
_entity.pdbx_description
1 polymer ?
#
loop_
_entity_poly.entity_id
_entity_poly.type
_entity_poly.pdbx_seq_one_letter_code
_entity_poly.pdbx_strand_id
1 'polypeptide(L)'
;MMKILLATAAVAMLAGCQTFPQANMAEDPSRSCMQSIPDKPEMQVLKPRIGSFMDPNAVPLELRTSQDRPTPEERQAISKWAQLRQQCMQAGEAFRATGANPTLTYLLNEQNSEFVSLLAKLYSGEFNYGQFAEARIALARASKAKAMEADRQLKNDAVARQQAEAAQQMQLNNSLLLLQAAQPKPQPIAPLRPQVNCTSRNVMGTVQTNCW
;
A
#
# COMPACT_ATOMS: atom_id res chain seq x y z
N MET A 1 -22.06 -36.81 63.56
CA MET A 1 -21.87 -35.38 63.89
C MET A 1 -20.65 -34.93 63.09
N MET A 2 -20.55 -33.82 62.36
CA MET A 2 -21.46 -32.77 61.91
C MET A 2 -20.71 -32.08 60.75
N LYS A 3 -21.45 -31.64 59.72
CA LYS A 3 -20.99 -30.91 58.53
C LYS A 3 -20.25 -29.62 58.89
N ILE A 4 -19.22 -29.22 58.12
CA ILE A 4 -18.98 -27.81 57.75
C ILE A 4 -18.44 -27.73 56.31
N LEU A 5 -19.23 -27.05 55.48
CA LEU A 5 -18.93 -26.53 54.14
C LEU A 5 -17.95 -25.36 54.23
N LEU A 6 -17.02 -25.23 53.29
CA LEU A 6 -16.42 -23.95 52.93
C LEU A 6 -16.20 -23.90 51.41
N ALA A 7 -17.11 -23.20 50.75
CA ALA A 7 -17.05 -22.81 49.36
C ALA A 7 -16.03 -21.68 49.20
N THR A 8 -15.04 -21.87 48.32
CA THR A 8 -14.16 -20.80 47.85
C THR A 8 -14.56 -20.45 46.42
N ALA A 9 -15.23 -19.31 46.29
CA ALA A 9 -15.54 -18.68 45.02
C ALA A 9 -14.26 -18.04 44.44
N ALA A 10 -13.70 -18.65 43.40
CA ALA A 10 -12.63 -18.04 42.61
C ALA A 10 -13.26 -17.15 41.53
N VAL A 11 -13.17 -15.84 41.74
CA VAL A 11 -13.56 -14.80 40.77
C VAL A 11 -12.59 -14.84 39.59
N ALA A 12 -13.02 -15.42 38.48
CA ALA A 12 -12.29 -15.36 37.22
C ALA A 12 -12.53 -14.00 36.53
N MET A 13 -11.74 -12.99 36.90
CA MET A 13 -11.56 -11.80 36.06
C MET A 13 -10.60 -12.16 34.92
N LEU A 14 -11.12 -12.84 33.89
CA LEU A 14 -10.41 -12.94 32.62
C LEU A 14 -10.47 -11.58 31.94
N ALA A 15 -9.35 -10.86 32.06
CA ALA A 15 -9.01 -9.70 31.29
C ALA A 15 -9.40 -9.89 29.82
N GLY A 16 -10.30 -9.04 29.33
CA GLY A 16 -10.54 -8.86 27.91
C GLY A 16 -9.31 -8.25 27.25
N CYS A 17 -8.33 -9.09 26.91
CA CYS A 17 -7.43 -8.79 25.82
C CYS A 17 -8.28 -8.77 24.55
N GLN A 18 -8.85 -7.61 24.20
CA GLN A 18 -9.30 -7.39 22.84
C GLN A 18 -8.04 -7.43 21.96
N THR A 19 -7.75 -8.60 21.41
CA THR A 19 -6.89 -8.73 20.25
C THR A 19 -7.57 -7.90 19.16
N PHE A 20 -7.10 -6.66 18.98
CA PHE A 20 -7.38 -5.92 17.77
C PHE A 20 -7.08 -6.86 16.62
N PRO A 21 -8.00 -7.05 15.65
CA PRO A 21 -7.69 -7.83 14.47
C PRO A 21 -6.43 -7.19 13.88
N GLN A 22 -5.31 -7.91 13.94
CA GLN A 22 -4.15 -7.53 13.18
C GLN A 22 -4.66 -7.49 11.75
N ALA A 23 -4.66 -6.29 11.16
CA ALA A 23 -4.83 -6.17 9.73
C ALA A 23 -3.71 -7.01 9.14
N ASN A 24 -4.04 -8.24 8.72
CA ASN A 24 -3.15 -9.03 7.88
C ASN A 24 -2.99 -8.17 6.64
N MET A 25 -1.91 -7.41 6.59
CA MET A 25 -1.45 -6.77 5.37
C MET A 25 -1.13 -7.94 4.44
N ALA A 26 -2.15 -8.40 3.72
CA ALA A 26 -2.02 -9.52 2.82
C ALA A 26 -0.84 -9.22 1.90
N GLU A 27 0.14 -10.11 1.88
CA GLU A 27 1.33 -9.92 1.09
C GLU A 27 0.99 -10.19 -0.38
N ASP A 28 1.58 -9.44 -1.30
CA ASP A 28 1.37 -9.64 -2.74
C ASP A 28 1.71 -11.11 -3.11
N PRO A 29 0.74 -11.90 -3.64
CA PRO A 29 0.96 -13.31 -3.98
C PRO A 29 2.11 -13.55 -4.96
N SER A 30 2.48 -12.55 -5.75
CA SER A 30 3.65 -12.65 -6.64
C SER A 30 4.95 -12.87 -5.86
N ARG A 31 5.06 -12.37 -4.62
CA ARG A 31 6.28 -12.51 -3.81
C ARG A 31 6.53 -13.94 -3.38
N SER A 32 5.54 -14.60 -2.78
CA SER A 32 5.67 -16.00 -2.38
C SER A 32 5.84 -16.92 -3.60
N CYS A 33 5.16 -16.61 -4.70
CA CYS A 33 5.36 -17.32 -5.96
C CYS A 33 6.80 -17.21 -6.47
N MET A 34 7.37 -15.99 -6.53
CA MET A 34 8.75 -15.76 -6.99
C MET A 34 9.78 -16.47 -6.10
N GLN A 35 9.53 -16.51 -4.78
CA GLN A 35 10.38 -17.21 -3.81
C GLN A 35 10.40 -18.73 -4.00
N SER A 36 9.34 -19.31 -4.59
CA SER A 36 9.24 -20.75 -4.85
C SER A 36 9.90 -21.21 -6.15
N ILE A 37 10.30 -20.28 -7.04
CA ILE A 37 10.94 -20.61 -8.32
C ILE A 37 12.21 -21.45 -8.12
N PRO A 38 13.14 -21.12 -7.21
CA PRO A 38 14.39 -21.87 -7.03
C PRO A 38 14.19 -23.33 -6.62
N ASP A 39 13.02 -23.66 -6.06
CA ASP A 39 12.68 -25.01 -5.60
C ASP A 39 12.19 -25.92 -6.74
N LYS A 40 11.95 -25.37 -7.94
CA LYS A 40 11.52 -26.15 -9.10
C LYS A 40 12.70 -27.01 -9.61
N PRO A 41 12.51 -28.32 -9.87
CA PRO A 41 13.56 -29.20 -10.36
C PRO A 41 14.26 -28.67 -11.61
N GLU A 42 13.50 -28.03 -12.51
CA GLU A 42 14.01 -27.47 -13.76
C GLU A 42 15.00 -26.30 -13.53
N MET A 43 14.99 -25.68 -12.34
CA MET A 43 15.89 -24.57 -12.01
C MET A 43 17.25 -25.05 -11.48
N GLN A 44 17.40 -26.33 -11.13
CA GLN A 44 18.63 -26.84 -10.51
C GLN A 44 19.84 -26.72 -11.43
N VAL A 45 19.65 -26.90 -12.75
CA VAL A 45 20.71 -26.75 -13.75
C VAL A 45 21.25 -25.31 -13.83
N LEU A 46 20.42 -24.31 -13.51
CA LEU A 46 20.81 -22.89 -13.58
C LEU A 46 21.49 -22.38 -12.31
N LYS A 47 21.15 -22.93 -11.15
CA LYS A 47 21.67 -22.51 -9.84
C LYS A 47 23.20 -22.33 -9.81
N PRO A 48 24.03 -23.30 -10.27
CA PRO A 48 25.48 -23.13 -10.26
C PRO A 48 25.99 -22.06 -11.25
N ARG A 49 25.18 -21.68 -12.25
CA ARG A 49 25.55 -20.71 -13.29
C ARG A 49 25.23 -19.27 -12.91
N ILE A 50 24.16 -19.08 -12.13
CA ILE A 50 23.63 -17.73 -11.83
C ILE A 50 23.79 -17.35 -10.35
N GLY A 51 24.33 -18.24 -9.52
CA GLY A 51 24.45 -18.06 -8.07
C GLY A 51 23.08 -18.07 -7.39
N SER A 52 22.56 -16.88 -7.08
CA SER A 52 21.27 -16.70 -6.42
C SER A 52 20.20 -16.23 -7.39
N PHE A 53 19.01 -16.84 -7.31
CA PHE A 53 17.82 -16.38 -8.02
C PHE A 53 17.26 -15.09 -7.43
N MET A 54 17.39 -14.91 -6.10
CA MET A 54 16.75 -13.83 -5.33
C MET A 54 17.66 -12.64 -5.09
N ASP A 55 18.96 -12.86 -4.93
CA ASP A 55 19.93 -11.80 -4.70
C ASP A 55 20.99 -11.77 -5.81
N PRO A 56 20.83 -10.91 -6.83
CA PRO A 56 21.82 -10.72 -7.88
C PRO A 56 23.20 -10.28 -7.36
N ASN A 57 23.29 -9.67 -6.17
CA ASN A 57 24.59 -9.22 -5.63
C ASN A 57 25.38 -10.34 -4.95
N ALA A 58 24.74 -11.48 -4.66
CA ALA A 58 25.38 -12.66 -4.09
C ALA A 58 26.11 -13.52 -5.14
N VAL A 59 26.19 -13.06 -6.40
CA VAL A 59 26.90 -13.79 -7.46
C VAL A 59 28.41 -13.67 -7.24
N PRO A 60 29.14 -14.79 -7.05
CA PRO A 60 30.58 -14.78 -6.86
C PRO A 60 31.32 -14.28 -8.10
N LEU A 61 32.55 -13.77 -7.90
CA LEU A 61 33.33 -13.09 -8.95
C LEU A 61 33.54 -13.98 -10.18
N GLU A 62 33.79 -15.27 -9.97
CA GLU A 62 34.05 -16.26 -11.01
C GLU A 62 32.88 -16.33 -12.01
N LEU A 63 31.65 -16.34 -11.50
CA LEU A 63 30.44 -16.37 -12.33
C LEU A 63 30.21 -15.03 -13.06
N ARG A 64 30.60 -13.90 -12.47
CA ARG A 64 30.51 -12.57 -13.11
C ARG A 64 31.46 -12.43 -14.29
N THR A 65 32.56 -13.19 -14.30
CA THR A 65 33.53 -13.22 -15.41
C THR A 65 33.30 -14.35 -16.41
N SER A 66 32.31 -15.21 -16.16
CA SER A 66 32.05 -16.39 -17.00
C SER A 66 31.76 -16.01 -18.45
N GLN A 67 32.48 -16.65 -19.38
CA GLN A 67 32.24 -16.54 -20.82
C GLN A 67 31.33 -17.66 -21.34
N ASP A 68 30.88 -18.56 -20.46
CA ASP A 68 30.03 -19.68 -20.82
C ASP A 68 28.68 -19.19 -21.32
N ARG A 69 28.17 -19.86 -22.35
CA ARG A 69 26.81 -19.66 -22.87
C ARG A 69 25.92 -20.82 -22.48
N PRO A 70 24.59 -20.60 -22.40
CA PRO A 70 23.66 -21.66 -22.06
C PRO A 70 23.72 -22.86 -23.00
N THR A 71 23.81 -24.05 -22.43
CA THR A 71 23.61 -25.33 -23.11
C THR A 71 22.14 -25.49 -23.58
N PRO A 72 21.81 -26.48 -24.43
CA PRO A 72 20.41 -26.75 -24.79
C PRO A 72 19.49 -27.00 -23.58
N GLU A 73 19.98 -27.74 -22.58
CA GLU A 73 19.23 -28.00 -21.33
C GLU A 73 19.03 -26.72 -20.51
N GLU A 74 20.10 -25.92 -20.34
CA GLU A 74 20.00 -24.64 -19.64
C GLU A 74 19.06 -23.66 -20.36
N ARG A 75 19.01 -23.67 -21.70
CA ARG A 75 18.04 -22.86 -22.48
C ARG A 75 16.59 -23.25 -22.19
N GLN A 76 16.30 -24.54 -22.06
CA GLN A 76 14.96 -24.99 -21.66
C GLN A 76 14.61 -24.48 -20.26
N ALA A 77 15.56 -24.56 -19.32
CA ALA A 77 15.38 -24.02 -17.97
C ALA A 77 15.19 -22.49 -17.97
N ILE A 78 15.92 -21.73 -18.78
CA ILE A 78 15.77 -20.26 -18.90
C ILE A 78 14.38 -19.90 -19.44
N SER A 79 13.90 -20.61 -20.45
CA SER A 79 12.55 -20.44 -20.99
C SER A 79 11.49 -20.71 -19.90
N LYS A 80 11.66 -21.80 -19.15
CA LYS A 80 10.78 -22.14 -18.03
C LYS A 80 10.82 -21.07 -16.93
N TRP A 81 11.99 -20.51 -16.64
CA TRP A 81 12.14 -19.43 -15.68
C TRP A 81 11.34 -18.19 -16.08
N ALA A 82 11.42 -17.76 -17.35
CA ALA A 82 10.62 -16.65 -17.86
C ALA A 82 9.12 -16.89 -17.70
N GLN A 83 8.65 -18.10 -18.04
CA GLN A 83 7.24 -18.50 -17.86
C GLN A 83 6.79 -18.45 -16.41
N LEU A 84 7.59 -19.03 -15.49
CA LEU A 84 7.28 -19.04 -14.06
C LEU A 84 7.20 -17.62 -13.48
N ARG A 85 8.13 -16.74 -13.87
CA ARG A 85 8.06 -15.32 -13.46
C ARG A 85 6.79 -14.64 -13.95
N GLN A 86 6.41 -14.87 -15.20
CA GLN A 86 5.18 -14.31 -15.75
C GLN A 86 3.94 -14.80 -14.98
N GLN A 87 3.88 -16.10 -14.66
CA GLN A 87 2.80 -16.67 -13.85
C GLN A 87 2.76 -16.03 -12.45
N CYS A 88 3.91 -15.83 -11.82
CA CYS A 88 3.98 -15.16 -10.53
C CYS A 88 3.51 -13.69 -10.61
N MET A 89 3.84 -12.97 -11.68
CA MET A 89 3.34 -11.61 -11.88
C MET A 89 1.82 -11.57 -11.99
N GLN A 90 1.23 -12.52 -12.74
CA GLN A 90 -0.22 -12.64 -12.91
C GLN A 90 -0.92 -13.00 -11.59
N ALA A 91 -0.33 -13.86 -10.76
CA ALA A 91 -0.89 -14.25 -9.46
C ALA A 91 -1.11 -13.05 -8.52
N GLY A 92 -0.30 -12.00 -8.64
CA GLY A 92 -0.43 -10.77 -7.85
C GLY A 92 -1.25 -9.66 -8.50
N GLU A 93 -1.76 -9.84 -9.72
CA GLU A 93 -2.38 -8.76 -10.48
C GLU A 93 -3.67 -8.24 -9.82
N ALA A 94 -4.58 -9.13 -9.43
CA ALA A 94 -5.82 -8.75 -8.74
C ALA A 94 -5.55 -8.08 -7.38
N PHE A 95 -4.53 -8.54 -6.66
CA PHE A 95 -4.09 -7.90 -5.41
C PHE A 95 -3.65 -6.47 -5.66
N ARG A 96 -2.79 -6.25 -6.67
CA ARG A 96 -2.29 -4.90 -6.98
C ARG A 96 -3.37 -3.97 -7.53
N ALA A 97 -4.35 -4.50 -8.26
CA ALA A 97 -5.48 -3.72 -8.78
C ALA A 97 -6.40 -3.14 -7.69
N THR A 98 -6.45 -3.75 -6.50
CA THR A 98 -7.44 -3.40 -5.47
C THR A 98 -6.91 -2.50 -4.36
N GLY A 99 -5.60 -2.35 -4.21
CA GLY A 99 -5.06 -1.52 -3.13
C GLY A 99 -3.56 -1.23 -3.18
N ALA A 100 -2.83 -1.69 -4.20
CA ALA A 100 -1.42 -1.33 -4.30
C ALA A 100 -1.25 0.09 -4.86
N ASN A 101 -0.17 0.74 -4.42
CA ASN A 101 0.22 2.02 -4.99
C ASN A 101 0.52 1.87 -6.50
N PRO A 102 -0.12 2.65 -7.39
CA PRO A 102 0.00 2.47 -8.84
C PRO A 102 1.44 2.70 -9.34
N THR A 103 2.18 3.62 -8.73
CA THR A 103 3.59 3.87 -9.06
C THR A 103 4.45 2.65 -8.74
N LEU A 104 4.25 2.05 -7.56
CA LEU A 104 5.00 0.84 -7.18
C LEU A 104 4.62 -0.36 -8.07
N THR A 105 3.34 -0.51 -8.42
CA THR A 105 2.87 -1.54 -9.36
C THR A 105 3.50 -1.37 -10.74
N TYR A 106 3.59 -0.14 -11.25
CA TYR A 106 4.27 0.16 -12.51
C TYR A 106 5.75 -0.23 -12.45
N LEU A 107 6.48 0.19 -11.41
CA LEU A 107 7.90 -0.13 -11.25
C LEU A 107 8.16 -1.64 -11.16
N LEU A 108 7.27 -2.39 -10.51
CA LEU A 108 7.35 -3.85 -10.45
C LEU A 108 7.18 -4.49 -11.83
N ASN A 109 6.19 -4.03 -12.60
CA ASN A 109 5.93 -4.52 -13.96
C ASN A 109 7.07 -4.15 -14.92
N GLU A 110 7.61 -2.94 -14.80
CA GLU A 110 8.77 -2.46 -15.57
C GLU A 110 10.00 -3.34 -15.28
N GLN A 111 10.33 -3.54 -13.98
CA GLN A 111 11.44 -4.41 -13.57
C GLN A 111 11.27 -5.83 -14.12
N ASN A 112 10.06 -6.41 -14.05
CA ASN A 112 9.84 -7.75 -14.58
C ASN A 112 10.04 -7.80 -16.10
N SER A 113 9.57 -6.79 -16.83
CA SER A 113 9.72 -6.71 -18.30
C SER A 113 11.20 -6.59 -18.71
N GLU A 114 11.96 -5.76 -17.99
CA GLU A 114 13.41 -5.67 -18.18
C GLU A 114 14.10 -7.00 -17.86
N PHE A 115 13.71 -7.67 -16.77
CA PHE A 115 14.27 -8.97 -16.40
C PHE A 115 14.01 -10.06 -17.45
N VAL A 116 12.79 -10.15 -17.97
CA VAL A 116 12.44 -11.08 -19.05
C VAL A 116 13.26 -10.78 -20.31
N SER A 117 13.53 -9.50 -20.59
CA SER A 117 14.42 -9.11 -21.69
C SER A 117 15.86 -9.62 -21.48
N LEU A 118 16.37 -9.58 -20.24
CA LEU A 118 17.68 -10.16 -19.91
C LEU A 118 17.70 -11.68 -20.11
N LEU A 119 16.62 -12.38 -19.72
CA LEU A 119 16.49 -13.82 -19.96
C LEU A 119 16.48 -14.14 -21.45
N ALA A 120 15.80 -13.34 -22.27
CA ALA A 120 15.77 -13.52 -23.71
C ALA A 120 17.17 -13.40 -24.35
N LYS A 121 17.96 -12.40 -23.91
CA LYS A 121 19.36 -12.23 -24.35
C LYS A 121 20.26 -13.39 -23.94
N LEU A 122 20.07 -13.92 -22.73
CA LEU A 122 20.79 -15.11 -22.29
C LEU A 122 20.36 -16.35 -23.10
N TYR A 123 19.05 -16.55 -23.29
CA TYR A 123 18.49 -17.66 -24.06
C TYR A 123 18.98 -17.69 -25.51
N SER A 124 19.05 -16.53 -26.17
CA SER A 124 19.56 -16.42 -27.55
C SER A 124 21.06 -16.62 -27.66
N GLY A 125 21.79 -16.56 -26.54
CA GLY A 125 23.26 -16.56 -26.52
C GLY A 125 23.90 -15.21 -26.84
N GLU A 126 23.11 -14.14 -26.97
CA GLU A 126 23.61 -12.75 -27.05
C GLU A 126 24.43 -12.43 -25.80
N PHE A 127 23.95 -12.86 -24.63
CA PHE A 127 24.70 -12.79 -23.37
C PHE A 127 25.33 -14.14 -23.02
N ASN A 128 26.56 -14.08 -22.51
CA ASN A 128 27.11 -15.14 -21.66
C ASN A 128 26.66 -14.96 -20.20
N TYR A 129 26.97 -15.92 -19.34
CA TYR A 129 26.57 -15.88 -17.93
C TYR A 129 27.15 -14.69 -17.16
N GLY A 130 28.38 -14.25 -17.47
CA GLY A 130 28.99 -13.08 -16.85
C GLY A 130 28.25 -11.78 -17.18
N GLN A 131 27.98 -11.55 -18.47
CA GLN A 131 27.19 -10.40 -18.94
C GLN A 131 25.77 -10.40 -18.35
N PHE A 132 25.13 -11.56 -18.27
CA PHE A 132 23.83 -11.70 -17.64
C PHE A 132 23.87 -11.39 -16.14
N ALA A 133 24.89 -11.84 -15.41
CA ALA A 133 25.08 -11.52 -14.00
C ALA A 133 25.24 -10.00 -13.78
N GLU A 134 26.12 -9.34 -14.54
CA GLU A 134 26.28 -7.88 -14.47
C GLU A 134 24.99 -7.14 -14.78
N ALA A 135 24.28 -7.55 -15.84
CA ALA A 135 23.01 -6.93 -16.21
C ALA A 135 21.93 -7.12 -15.12
N ARG A 136 21.86 -8.28 -14.47
CA ARG A 136 20.96 -8.51 -13.33
C ARG A 136 21.31 -7.64 -12.13
N ILE A 137 22.59 -7.46 -11.83
CA ILE A 137 23.06 -6.57 -10.75
C ILE A 137 22.69 -5.12 -11.06
N ALA A 138 22.95 -4.67 -12.27
CA ALA A 138 22.60 -3.32 -12.72
C ALA A 138 21.10 -3.06 -12.62
N LEU A 139 20.28 -4.00 -13.12
CA LEU A 139 18.82 -3.95 -13.01
C LEU A 139 18.38 -3.88 -11.55
N ALA A 140 18.88 -4.75 -10.67
CA ALA A 140 18.51 -4.75 -9.26
C ALA A 140 18.84 -3.41 -8.57
N ARG A 141 20.00 -2.82 -8.86
CA ARG A 141 20.39 -1.51 -8.33
C ARG A 141 19.50 -0.39 -8.85
N ALA A 142 19.23 -0.38 -10.16
CA ALA A 142 18.37 0.61 -10.79
C ALA A 142 16.94 0.54 -10.25
N SER A 143 16.36 -0.66 -10.15
CA SER A 143 15.02 -0.85 -9.58
C SER A 143 14.96 -0.45 -8.11
N LYS A 144 15.99 -0.78 -7.31
CA LYS A 144 16.05 -0.35 -5.90
C LYS A 144 16.09 1.18 -5.79
N ALA A 145 16.89 1.85 -6.61
CA ALA A 145 16.95 3.30 -6.65
C ALA A 145 15.59 3.93 -7.03
N LYS A 146 14.95 3.42 -8.10
CA LYS A 146 13.61 3.86 -8.51
C LYS A 146 12.56 3.66 -7.39
N ALA A 147 12.58 2.52 -6.72
CA ALA A 147 11.65 2.22 -5.63
C ALA A 147 11.86 3.12 -4.40
N MET A 148 13.11 3.38 -4.00
CA MET A 148 13.42 4.31 -2.91
C MET A 148 12.98 5.75 -3.26
N GLU A 149 13.15 6.15 -4.52
CA GLU A 149 12.70 7.46 -4.97
C GLU A 149 11.17 7.59 -4.93
N ALA A 150 10.46 6.58 -5.44
CA ALA A 150 9.00 6.55 -5.38
C ALA A 150 8.49 6.60 -3.93
N ASP A 151 9.08 5.83 -3.02
CA ASP A 151 8.73 5.87 -1.60
C ASP A 151 8.97 7.26 -0.98
N ARG A 152 10.10 7.90 -1.31
CA ARG A 152 10.40 9.26 -0.88
C ARG A 152 9.36 10.26 -1.37
N GLN A 153 8.98 10.19 -2.65
CA GLN A 153 7.96 11.06 -3.24
C GLN A 153 6.60 10.86 -2.56
N LEU A 154 6.18 9.62 -2.33
CA LEU A 154 4.93 9.32 -1.65
C LEU A 154 4.86 9.90 -0.23
N LYS A 155 5.97 9.84 0.51
CA LYS A 155 6.06 10.45 1.85
C LYS A 155 5.99 11.97 1.77
N ASN A 156 6.70 12.58 0.83
CA ASN A 156 6.68 14.03 0.63
C ASN A 156 5.29 14.53 0.24
N ASP A 157 4.60 13.82 -0.66
CA ASP A 157 3.24 14.14 -1.09
C ASP A 157 2.24 14.03 0.07
N ALA A 158 2.38 13.00 0.92
CA ALA A 158 1.55 12.86 2.10
C ALA A 158 1.73 14.03 3.07
N VAL A 159 2.99 14.45 3.32
CA VAL A 159 3.29 15.61 4.16
C VAL A 159 2.75 16.90 3.55
N ALA A 160 2.92 17.10 2.23
CA ALA A 160 2.43 18.28 1.53
C ALA A 160 0.91 18.39 1.58
N ARG A 161 0.19 17.26 1.42
CA ARG A 161 -1.28 17.21 1.56
C ARG A 161 -1.71 17.56 2.97
N GLN A 162 -1.07 16.99 3.99
CA GLN A 162 -1.39 17.29 5.38
C GLN A 162 -1.17 18.79 5.71
N GLN A 163 -0.10 19.39 5.19
CA GLN A 163 0.16 20.82 5.36
C GLN A 163 -0.87 21.68 4.63
N ALA A 164 -1.26 21.31 3.41
CA ALA A 164 -2.28 22.01 2.64
C ALA A 164 -3.65 21.97 3.34
N GLU A 165 -4.04 20.81 3.87
CA GLU A 165 -5.27 20.63 4.63
C GLU A 165 -5.26 21.46 5.92
N ALA A 166 -4.15 21.46 6.67
CA ALA A 166 -4.01 22.27 7.87
C ALA A 166 -4.08 23.78 7.56
N ALA A 167 -3.44 24.22 6.47
CA ALA A 167 -3.50 25.61 6.02
C ALA A 167 -4.93 26.02 5.62
N GLN A 168 -5.66 25.17 4.90
CA GLN A 168 -7.07 25.39 4.57
C GLN A 168 -7.94 25.48 5.82
N GLN A 169 -7.72 24.59 6.80
CA GLN A 169 -8.50 24.59 8.04
C GLN A 169 -8.27 25.89 8.85
N MET A 170 -7.04 26.39 8.90
CA MET A 170 -6.75 27.69 9.54
C MET A 170 -7.44 28.86 8.80
N GLN A 171 -7.47 28.84 7.47
CA GLN A 171 -8.16 29.86 6.68
C GLN A 171 -9.68 29.83 6.92
N LEU A 172 -10.28 28.63 6.97
CA LEU A 172 -11.70 28.45 7.27
C LEU A 172 -12.06 28.92 8.70
N ASN A 173 -11.23 28.59 9.69
CA ASN A 173 -11.45 29.06 11.05
C ASN A 173 -11.36 30.59 11.15
N ASN A 174 -10.40 31.20 10.46
CA ASN A 174 -10.26 32.67 10.43
C ASN A 174 -11.45 33.34 9.72
N SER A 175 -11.95 32.77 8.63
CA SER A 175 -13.10 33.35 7.90
C SER A 175 -14.40 33.22 8.71
N LEU A 176 -14.62 32.11 9.41
CA LEU A 176 -15.76 31.93 10.32
C LEU A 176 -15.72 32.94 11.47
N LEU A 177 -14.55 33.22 12.05
CA LEU A 177 -14.40 34.21 13.10
C LEU A 177 -14.79 35.62 12.63
N LEU A 178 -14.39 36.02 11.42
CA LEU A 178 -14.75 37.32 10.84
C LEU A 178 -16.27 37.44 10.61
N LEU A 179 -16.92 36.37 10.15
CA LEU A 179 -18.38 36.36 9.97
C LEU A 179 -19.12 36.47 11.30
N GLN A 180 -18.61 35.83 12.36
CA GLN A 180 -19.18 35.99 13.71
C GLN A 180 -19.00 37.41 14.24
N ALA A 181 -17.85 38.04 14.02
CA ALA A 181 -17.59 39.42 14.43
C ALA A 181 -18.41 40.45 13.65
N ALA A 182 -18.76 40.15 12.39
CA ALA A 182 -19.62 40.98 11.56
C ALA A 182 -21.12 40.81 11.86
N GLN A 183 -21.51 39.95 12.80
CA GLN A 183 -22.91 39.83 13.18
C GLN A 183 -23.40 41.15 13.78
N PRO A 184 -24.47 41.75 13.21
CA PRO A 184 -25.00 43.00 13.73
C PRO A 184 -25.42 42.79 15.18
N LYS A 185 -24.84 43.57 16.10
CA LYS A 185 -25.35 43.64 17.47
C LYS A 185 -26.84 43.97 17.39
N PRO A 186 -27.74 43.21 18.05
CA PRO A 186 -29.13 43.60 18.13
C PRO A 186 -29.16 45.00 18.72
N GLN A 187 -29.53 45.98 17.90
CA GLN A 187 -29.73 47.33 18.40
C GLN A 187 -30.84 47.22 19.44
N PRO A 188 -30.66 47.79 20.65
CA PRO A 188 -31.75 47.86 21.61
C PRO A 188 -32.91 48.54 20.88
N ILE A 189 -34.01 47.81 20.72
CA ILE A 189 -35.24 48.33 20.14
C ILE A 189 -35.58 49.55 20.98
N ALA A 190 -35.42 50.75 20.43
CA ALA A 190 -35.89 51.96 21.08
C ALA A 190 -37.37 51.73 21.43
N PRO A 191 -37.82 51.97 22.67
CA PRO A 191 -39.18 51.69 23.10
C PRO A 191 -40.13 52.71 22.49
N LEU A 192 -40.41 52.58 21.20
CA LEU A 192 -41.33 53.42 20.45
C LEU A 192 -42.13 52.54 19.50
N ARG A 193 -42.94 51.65 20.09
CA ARG A 193 -44.25 51.22 19.61
C ARG A 193 -44.96 50.44 20.72
N PRO A 194 -46.29 50.61 20.89
CA PRO A 194 -47.06 49.80 21.81
C PRO A 194 -46.87 48.32 21.46
N GLN A 195 -46.61 47.50 22.48
CA GLN A 195 -46.49 46.06 22.36
C GLN A 195 -47.86 45.52 21.92
N VAL A 196 -48.08 45.39 20.61
CA VAL A 196 -49.27 44.72 20.10
C VAL A 196 -49.03 43.23 20.30
N ASN A 197 -49.77 42.64 21.23
CA ASN A 197 -49.66 41.22 21.54
C ASN A 197 -50.43 40.45 20.47
N CYS A 198 -49.71 39.79 19.58
CA CYS A 198 -50.30 38.91 18.60
C CYS A 198 -50.26 37.46 19.07
N THR A 199 -51.41 36.79 19.06
CA THR A 199 -51.45 35.31 19.15
C THR A 199 -52.01 34.73 17.87
N SER A 200 -51.27 33.77 17.31
CA SER A 200 -51.69 33.01 16.16
C SER A 200 -52.27 31.67 16.60
N ARG A 201 -53.42 31.31 16.06
CA ARG A 201 -54.00 29.98 16.18
C ARG A 201 -54.25 29.41 14.80
N ASN A 202 -53.77 28.19 14.57
CA ASN A 202 -54.08 27.44 13.37
C ASN A 202 -55.42 26.73 13.58
N VAL A 203 -56.43 27.09 12.79
CA VAL A 203 -57.73 26.44 12.79
C VAL A 203 -57.96 25.91 11.38
N MET A 204 -58.04 24.57 11.29
CA MET A 204 -58.35 23.83 10.06
C MET A 204 -57.50 24.23 8.83
N GLY A 205 -56.19 24.41 9.03
CA GLY A 205 -55.25 24.68 7.95
C GLY A 205 -55.13 26.16 7.57
N THR A 206 -55.88 27.04 8.22
CA THR A 206 -55.72 28.50 8.12
C THR A 206 -55.20 29.07 9.42
N VAL A 207 -54.11 29.85 9.34
CA VAL A 207 -53.53 30.53 10.50
C VAL A 207 -54.23 31.89 10.65
N GLN A 208 -55.03 32.04 11.70
CA GLN A 208 -55.55 33.34 12.11
C GLN A 208 -54.63 33.93 13.17
N THR A 209 -54.20 35.16 12.95
CA THR A 209 -53.41 35.93 13.90
C THR A 209 -54.22 37.11 14.37
N ASN A 210 -54.51 37.16 15.67
CA ASN A 210 -55.18 38.29 16.30
C ASN A 210 -54.15 39.08 17.10
N CYS A 211 -54.16 40.38 16.90
CA CYS A 211 -53.25 41.34 17.50
C CYS A 211 -54.07 42.37 18.29
N TRP A 212 -53.77 42.56 19.58
CA TRP A 212 -54.43 43.54 20.46
C TRP A 212 -53.43 44.43 21.19
#